data_AF-A0A843DM00-F1
#
_entry.id   AF-A0A843DM00-F1
#
_cell.length_a   1.000
_cell.length_b   1.000
_cell.length_c   1.000
_cell.angle_alpha   90.00
_cell.angle_beta   90.00
_cell.angle_gamma   90.00
#
_symmetry.space_group_name_H-M   'P 1'
#
loop_
_entity.id
_entity.type
_entity.pdbx_description
1 polymer ?
#
loop_
_entity_poly.entity_id
_entity_poly.type
_entity_poly.pdbx_seq_one_letter_code
_entity_poly.pdbx_strand_id
1 'polypeptide(L)'
;VLHTTSKNPIEIAQQMMASPAVHMHGPEHHFLVAAALLAAYKNSGGDVDMNTALNAVISRGKLVPGGFCGMAGNCGAAVSAGIFLSVIQKTTPLSEENWAAGMRMTAACLEAVARHGGPRCCKRDSFAALTQACRFLKEEAGILLEVSDRIICSHSSKNRECLKEGCPYYSP
;
A
#
# COMPACT_ATOMS: atom_id res chain seq x y z
N VAL A 1 10.23 -8.73 12.07
CA VAL A 1 9.38 -7.56 12.41
C VAL A 1 10.06 -6.33 11.84
N LEU A 2 9.33 -5.41 11.20
CA LEU A 2 9.90 -4.12 10.77
C LEU A 2 10.25 -3.32 12.03
N HIS A 3 11.54 -3.21 12.31
CA HIS A 3 12.04 -2.30 13.35
C HIS A 3 12.22 -0.92 12.71
N THR A 4 11.14 -0.15 12.64
CA THR A 4 11.14 1.21 12.09
C THR A 4 10.36 2.14 13.00
N THR A 5 10.86 3.35 13.17
CA THR A 5 10.20 4.44 13.91
C THR A 5 9.62 5.51 12.97
N SER A 6 9.78 5.35 11.65
CA SER A 6 9.24 6.29 10.67
C SER A 6 7.71 6.33 10.75
N LYS A 7 7.15 7.53 10.61
CA LYS A 7 5.71 7.77 10.51
C LYS A 7 5.26 7.92 9.06
N ASN A 8 6.19 7.77 8.13
CA ASN A 8 5.96 7.91 6.70
C ASN A 8 5.88 6.52 6.06
N PRO A 9 4.71 6.07 5.60
CA PRO A 9 4.55 4.73 5.09
C PRO A 9 5.27 4.53 3.74
N ILE A 10 5.61 5.59 3.00
CA ILE A 10 6.40 5.49 1.77
C ILE A 10 7.85 5.11 2.10
N GLU A 11 8.45 5.74 3.10
CA GLU A 11 9.81 5.40 3.56
C GLU A 11 9.88 3.97 4.08
N ILE A 12 8.89 3.56 4.89
CA ILE A 12 8.78 2.19 5.39
C ILE A 12 8.66 1.20 4.22
N ALA A 13 7.82 1.51 3.23
CA ALA A 13 7.68 0.68 2.04
C ALA A 13 8.99 0.59 1.25
N GLN A 14 9.73 1.68 1.09
CA GLN A 14 11.05 1.65 0.43
C GLN A 14 12.05 0.79 1.20
N GLN A 15 12.08 0.89 2.55
CA GLN A 15 12.91 0.02 3.40
C GLN A 15 12.55 -1.46 3.21
N MET A 16 11.26 -1.79 3.17
CA MET A 16 10.78 -3.15 2.89
C MET A 16 11.21 -3.62 1.50
N MET A 17 11.02 -2.78 0.48
CA MET A 17 11.32 -3.11 -0.92
C MET A 17 12.82 -3.28 -1.19
N ALA A 18 13.69 -2.72 -0.33
CA ALA A 18 15.13 -2.93 -0.40
C ALA A 18 15.57 -4.33 0.06
N SER A 19 14.73 -5.06 0.80
CA SER A 19 15.00 -6.42 1.22
C SER A 19 15.07 -7.37 0.01
N PRO A 20 16.05 -8.28 -0.07
CA PRO A 20 16.12 -9.29 -1.12
C PRO A 20 14.93 -10.25 -1.12
N ALA A 21 14.17 -10.32 -0.02
CA ALA A 21 12.94 -11.11 0.06
C ALA A 21 11.75 -10.47 -0.69
N VAL A 22 11.84 -9.19 -1.09
CA VAL A 22 10.80 -8.49 -1.84
C VAL A 22 11.24 -8.35 -3.29
N HIS A 23 10.66 -9.19 -4.16
CA HIS A 23 10.95 -9.21 -5.58
C HIS A 23 10.59 -7.88 -6.29
N MET A 24 10.95 -7.73 -7.57
CA MET A 24 10.52 -6.56 -8.36
C MET A 24 9.01 -6.60 -8.59
N HIS A 25 8.50 -7.78 -8.93
CA HIS A 25 7.09 -8.11 -9.11
C HIS A 25 6.79 -9.35 -8.28
N GLY A 26 5.73 -9.33 -7.50
CA GLY A 26 5.37 -10.51 -6.71
C GLY A 26 4.31 -10.24 -5.64
N PRO A 27 3.74 -11.31 -5.06
CA PRO A 27 2.65 -11.25 -4.09
C PRO A 27 3.04 -10.58 -2.76
N GLU A 28 4.34 -10.38 -2.52
CA GLU A 28 4.85 -9.69 -1.33
C GLU A 28 4.30 -8.26 -1.25
N HIS A 29 4.06 -7.63 -2.40
CA HIS A 29 3.51 -6.28 -2.47
C HIS A 29 2.03 -6.19 -2.04
N HIS A 30 1.31 -7.32 -2.01
CA HIS A 30 -0.12 -7.34 -1.73
C HIS A 30 -0.43 -7.21 -0.23
N PHE A 31 0.57 -7.41 0.64
CA PHE A 31 0.49 -7.05 2.07
C PHE A 31 1.49 -5.95 2.46
N LEU A 32 2.48 -5.64 1.62
CA LEU A 32 3.51 -4.63 1.89
C LEU A 32 2.92 -3.25 2.17
N VAL A 33 1.97 -2.79 1.34
CA VAL A 33 1.32 -1.48 1.52
C VAL A 33 0.58 -1.44 2.85
N ALA A 34 -0.20 -2.48 3.18
CA ALA A 34 -0.88 -2.58 4.46
C ALA A 34 0.09 -2.59 5.65
N ALA A 35 1.19 -3.35 5.56
CA ALA A 35 2.19 -3.43 6.62
C ALA A 35 2.89 -2.09 6.84
N ALA A 36 3.22 -1.35 5.77
CA ALA A 36 3.80 -0.03 5.84
C ALA A 36 2.83 0.99 6.48
N LEU A 37 1.55 0.96 6.10
CA LEU A 37 0.51 1.79 6.71
C LEU A 37 0.30 1.45 8.19
N LEU A 38 0.28 0.16 8.58
CA LEU A 38 0.18 -0.25 9.98
C LEU A 38 1.35 0.29 10.83
N ALA A 39 2.57 0.16 10.31
CA ALA A 39 3.75 0.64 11.02
C ALA A 39 3.73 2.17 11.19
N ALA A 40 3.43 2.91 10.11
CA ALA A 40 3.30 4.37 10.16
C ALA A 40 2.18 4.82 11.10
N TYR A 41 1.02 4.14 11.07
CA TYR A 41 -0.12 4.39 11.94
C TYR A 41 0.26 4.19 13.42
N LYS A 42 0.88 3.05 13.75
CA LYS A 42 1.35 2.78 15.12
C LYS A 42 2.36 3.83 15.59
N ASN A 43 3.33 4.17 14.75
CA ASN A 43 4.37 5.15 15.06
C ASN A 43 3.79 6.58 15.20
N SER A 44 2.63 6.85 14.62
CA SER A 44 1.90 8.11 14.75
C SER A 44 0.95 8.15 15.96
N GLY A 45 1.03 7.16 16.86
CA GLY A 45 0.19 7.08 18.06
C GLY A 45 -1.13 6.33 17.85
N GLY A 46 -1.32 5.70 16.70
CA GLY A 46 -2.48 4.86 16.42
C GLY A 46 -2.59 3.66 17.35
N ASP A 47 -3.79 3.38 17.84
CA ASP A 47 -4.06 2.20 18.66
C ASP A 47 -4.23 0.96 17.78
N VAL A 48 -3.24 0.08 17.85
CA VAL A 48 -3.22 -1.20 17.15
C VAL A 48 -2.27 -2.17 17.85
N ASP A 49 -2.71 -3.43 17.97
CA ASP A 49 -1.85 -4.57 18.30
C ASP A 49 -1.12 -5.04 17.04
N MET A 50 0.18 -4.74 16.96
CA MET A 50 0.96 -4.97 15.74
C MET A 50 1.04 -6.45 15.36
N ASN A 51 1.09 -7.36 16.33
CA ASN A 51 1.19 -8.80 16.04
C ASN A 51 -0.09 -9.32 15.39
N THR A 52 -1.24 -9.02 15.98
CA THR A 52 -2.55 -9.40 15.45
C THR A 52 -2.82 -8.74 14.12
N ALA A 53 -2.54 -7.44 14.00
CA ALA A 53 -2.79 -6.68 12.78
C ALA A 53 -1.91 -7.16 11.63
N LEU A 54 -0.61 -7.39 11.85
CA LEU A 54 0.29 -7.91 10.82
C LEU A 54 -0.14 -9.29 10.34
N ASN A 55 -0.52 -10.19 11.26
CA ASN A 55 -1.03 -11.51 10.88
C ASN A 55 -2.31 -11.41 10.05
N ALA A 56 -3.21 -10.48 10.38
CA ALA A 56 -4.45 -10.25 9.64
C ALA A 56 -4.20 -9.69 8.24
N VAL A 57 -3.31 -8.71 8.08
CA VAL A 57 -3.02 -8.16 6.73
C VAL A 57 -2.26 -9.16 5.86
N ILE A 58 -1.38 -9.99 6.45
CA ILE A 58 -0.69 -11.06 5.73
C ILE A 58 -1.69 -12.12 5.27
N SER A 59 -2.59 -12.59 6.15
CA SER A 59 -3.56 -13.62 5.80
C SER A 59 -4.55 -13.14 4.73
N ARG A 60 -5.08 -11.91 4.87
CA ARG A 60 -5.99 -11.30 3.89
C ARG A 60 -5.28 -10.97 2.58
N GLY A 61 -4.04 -10.47 2.63
CA GLY A 61 -3.25 -10.13 1.44
C GLY A 61 -2.90 -11.34 0.56
N LYS A 62 -2.73 -12.53 1.17
CA LYS A 62 -2.53 -13.80 0.45
C LYS A 62 -3.72 -14.20 -0.42
N LEU A 63 -4.91 -13.67 -0.15
CA LEU A 63 -6.11 -13.92 -0.96
C LEU A 63 -6.11 -13.13 -2.28
N VAL A 64 -5.13 -12.24 -2.48
CA VAL A 64 -4.97 -11.47 -3.72
C VAL A 64 -3.92 -12.16 -4.62
N PRO A 65 -4.32 -12.79 -5.74
CA PRO A 65 -3.39 -13.54 -6.59
C PRO A 65 -2.35 -12.65 -7.30
N GLY A 66 -1.21 -13.22 -7.65
CA GLY A 66 -0.23 -12.54 -8.52
C GLY A 66 -0.85 -12.14 -9.86
N GLY A 67 -0.63 -10.90 -10.31
CA GLY A 67 -1.16 -10.42 -11.60
C GLY A 67 -2.64 -10.03 -11.60
N PHE A 68 -3.30 -10.01 -10.43
CA PHE A 68 -4.72 -9.66 -10.29
C PHE A 68 -5.08 -8.27 -10.85
N CYS A 69 -4.12 -7.34 -10.87
CA CYS A 69 -4.27 -6.03 -11.53
C CYS A 69 -4.65 -6.15 -13.01
N GLY A 70 -3.96 -7.01 -13.77
CA GLY A 70 -4.19 -7.17 -15.21
C GLY A 70 -5.27 -8.21 -15.54
N MET A 71 -5.48 -9.19 -14.67
CA MET A 71 -6.43 -10.28 -14.91
C MET A 71 -7.85 -10.01 -14.40
N ALA A 72 -7.98 -9.19 -13.34
CA ALA A 72 -9.26 -8.93 -12.67
C ALA A 72 -9.48 -7.45 -12.36
N GLY A 73 -8.63 -6.56 -12.88
CA GLY A 73 -8.77 -5.11 -12.71
C GLY A 73 -8.52 -4.60 -11.29
N ASN A 74 -8.02 -5.43 -10.38
CA ASN A 74 -7.88 -5.06 -8.98
C ASN A 74 -6.41 -5.19 -8.52
N CYS A 75 -5.71 -4.05 -8.44
CA CYS A 75 -4.31 -4.03 -8.08
C CYS A 75 -4.10 -4.40 -6.61
N GLY A 76 -3.20 -5.35 -6.35
CA GLY A 76 -2.94 -5.82 -5.00
C GLY A 76 -2.44 -4.76 -4.04
N ALA A 77 -1.71 -3.74 -4.52
CA ALA A 77 -1.34 -2.59 -3.71
C ALA A 77 -2.56 -1.77 -3.23
N ALA A 78 -3.56 -1.59 -4.09
CA ALA A 78 -4.79 -0.88 -3.76
C ALA A 78 -5.68 -1.68 -2.80
N VAL A 79 -5.85 -3.00 -3.05
CA VAL A 79 -6.57 -3.89 -2.13
C VAL A 79 -5.89 -3.92 -0.76
N SER A 80 -4.55 -3.92 -0.72
CA SER A 80 -3.78 -3.87 0.51
C SER A 80 -4.13 -2.66 1.38
N ALA A 81 -4.31 -1.48 0.78
CA ALA A 81 -4.74 -0.30 1.52
C ALA A 81 -6.12 -0.50 2.17
N GLY A 82 -7.11 -1.02 1.43
CA GLY A 82 -8.41 -1.36 2.00
C GLY A 82 -8.34 -2.41 3.12
N ILE A 83 -7.50 -3.44 2.95
CA ILE A 83 -7.23 -4.45 3.99
C ILE A 83 -6.70 -3.80 5.26
N PHE A 84 -5.76 -2.87 5.15
CA PHE A 84 -5.25 -2.10 6.28
C PHE A 84 -6.37 -1.38 7.03
N LEU A 85 -7.21 -0.62 6.31
CA LEU A 85 -8.29 0.15 6.93
C LEU A 85 -9.28 -0.77 7.65
N SER A 86 -9.68 -1.87 7.00
CA SER A 86 -10.55 -2.87 7.62
C SER A 86 -9.93 -3.55 8.84
N VAL A 87 -8.60 -3.67 8.92
CA VAL A 87 -7.92 -4.23 10.10
C VAL A 87 -7.95 -3.24 11.26
N ILE A 88 -7.59 -1.96 11.05
CA ILE A 88 -7.57 -0.99 12.15
C ILE A 88 -8.97 -0.62 12.64
N GLN A 89 -9.98 -0.66 11.76
CA GLN A 89 -11.38 -0.43 12.11
C GLN A 89 -12.11 -1.70 12.59
N LYS A 90 -11.43 -2.85 12.61
CA LYS A 90 -12.02 -4.16 12.94
C LYS A 90 -13.28 -4.48 12.11
N THR A 91 -13.31 -4.02 10.86
CA THR A 91 -14.42 -4.23 9.93
C THR A 91 -14.58 -5.71 9.61
N THR A 92 -15.83 -6.15 9.56
CA THR A 92 -16.25 -7.49 9.15
C THR A 92 -17.30 -7.40 8.03
N PRO A 93 -17.62 -8.50 7.35
CA PRO A 93 -18.70 -8.50 6.36
C PRO A 93 -20.08 -8.11 6.92
N LEU A 94 -20.26 -8.19 8.25
CA LEU A 94 -21.50 -7.86 8.95
C LEU A 94 -21.46 -6.48 9.63
N SER A 95 -20.38 -5.73 9.48
CA SER A 95 -20.32 -4.36 9.98
C SER A 95 -21.37 -3.50 9.28
N GLU A 96 -21.95 -2.53 9.98
CA GLU A 96 -22.91 -1.59 9.39
C GLU A 96 -22.21 -0.26 9.08
N GLU A 97 -21.64 0.39 10.10
CA GLU A 97 -21.12 1.76 9.99
C GLU A 97 -19.84 1.87 9.16
N ASN A 98 -18.88 0.95 9.34
CA ASN A 98 -17.54 1.04 8.72
C ASN A 98 -17.35 0.09 7.53
N TRP A 99 -18.39 -0.62 7.11
CA TRP A 99 -18.32 -1.63 6.05
C TRP A 99 -17.85 -1.07 4.72
N ALA A 100 -18.38 0.09 4.33
CA ALA A 100 -18.05 0.73 3.06
C ALA A 100 -16.65 1.36 3.03
N ALA A 101 -16.05 1.67 4.17
CA ALA A 101 -14.84 2.48 4.24
C ALA A 101 -13.64 1.81 3.56
N GLY A 102 -13.41 0.52 3.82
CA GLY A 102 -12.34 -0.25 3.17
C GLY A 102 -12.50 -0.35 1.65
N MET A 103 -13.75 -0.47 1.17
CA MET A 103 -14.04 -0.48 -0.27
C MET A 103 -13.79 0.87 -0.92
N ARG A 104 -14.17 1.98 -0.26
CA ARG A 104 -13.90 3.33 -0.75
C ARG A 104 -12.39 3.62 -0.80
N MET A 105 -11.63 3.23 0.23
CA MET A 105 -10.16 3.35 0.20
C MET A 105 -9.56 2.54 -0.95
N THR A 106 -10.03 1.30 -1.14
CA THR A 106 -9.59 0.45 -2.26
C THR A 106 -9.88 1.11 -3.60
N ALA A 107 -11.11 1.60 -3.80
CA ALA A 107 -11.53 2.27 -5.03
C ALA A 107 -10.69 3.53 -5.32
N ALA A 108 -10.48 4.38 -4.31
CA ALA A 108 -9.65 5.57 -4.45
C ALA A 108 -8.20 5.22 -4.84
N CYS A 109 -7.62 4.19 -4.22
CA CYS A 109 -6.28 3.72 -4.56
C CYS A 109 -6.22 3.09 -5.96
N LEU A 110 -7.24 2.33 -6.38
CA LEU A 110 -7.33 1.76 -7.73
C LEU A 110 -7.33 2.86 -8.78
N GLU A 111 -8.15 3.89 -8.57
CA GLU A 111 -8.23 5.05 -9.45
C GLU A 111 -6.88 5.77 -9.54
N ALA A 112 -6.18 5.96 -8.40
CA ALA A 112 -4.83 6.53 -8.40
C ALA A 112 -3.81 5.67 -9.17
N VAL A 113 -3.87 4.35 -9.04
CA VAL A 113 -2.98 3.42 -9.75
C VAL A 113 -3.30 3.40 -11.25
N ALA A 114 -4.59 3.34 -11.61
CA ALA A 114 -5.06 3.21 -12.99
C ALA A 114 -4.63 4.40 -13.88
N ARG A 115 -4.54 5.60 -13.30
CA ARG A 115 -4.07 6.82 -14.00
C ARG A 115 -2.65 6.71 -14.56
N HIS A 116 -1.83 5.79 -14.06
CA HIS A 116 -0.47 5.57 -14.56
C HIS A 116 -0.39 4.55 -15.70
N GLY A 117 -1.48 3.85 -16.01
CA GLY A 117 -1.52 2.83 -17.06
C GLY A 117 -0.57 1.65 -16.82
N GLY A 118 -0.22 0.98 -17.93
CA GLY A 118 0.67 -0.18 -17.95
C GLY A 118 1.99 0.10 -18.69
N PRO A 119 2.90 -0.89 -18.76
CA PRO A 119 2.81 -2.22 -18.14
C PRO A 119 2.89 -2.16 -16.60
N ARG A 120 2.49 -3.26 -15.94
CA ARG A 120 2.44 -3.39 -14.48
C ARG A 120 3.76 -2.98 -13.81
N CYS A 121 3.70 -2.29 -12.67
CA CYS A 121 4.88 -2.01 -11.86
C CYS A 121 4.49 -1.97 -10.37
N CYS A 122 4.77 -3.06 -9.65
CA CYS A 122 4.40 -3.18 -8.24
C CYS A 122 4.99 -2.04 -7.37
N LYS A 123 6.15 -1.46 -7.72
CA LYS A 123 6.74 -0.33 -7.00
C LYS A 123 5.94 0.97 -7.21
N ARG A 124 5.68 1.34 -8.47
CA ARG A 124 4.87 2.52 -8.83
C ARG A 124 3.48 2.42 -8.21
N ASP A 125 2.86 1.27 -8.34
CA ASP A 125 1.50 1.04 -7.88
C ASP A 125 1.42 1.12 -6.35
N SER A 126 2.44 0.62 -5.62
CA SER A 126 2.56 0.80 -4.17
C SER A 126 2.73 2.26 -3.77
N PHE A 127 3.57 3.06 -4.45
CA PHE A 127 3.74 4.48 -4.11
C PHE A 127 2.45 5.28 -4.36
N ALA A 128 1.76 5.02 -5.47
CA ALA A 128 0.49 5.65 -5.78
C ALA A 128 -0.59 5.28 -4.75
N ALA A 129 -0.71 3.99 -4.40
CA ALA A 129 -1.65 3.52 -3.39
C ALA A 129 -1.37 4.11 -2.00
N LEU A 130 -0.10 4.15 -1.57
CA LEU A 130 0.28 4.73 -0.27
C LEU A 130 -0.02 6.23 -0.20
N THR A 131 0.32 6.97 -1.24
CA THR A 131 0.04 8.41 -1.33
C THR A 131 -1.47 8.66 -1.23
N GLN A 132 -2.27 7.91 -1.99
CA GLN A 132 -3.72 8.04 -1.99
C GLN A 132 -4.34 7.57 -0.67
N ALA A 133 -3.82 6.52 -0.05
CA ALA A 133 -4.28 6.04 1.25
C ALA A 133 -4.04 7.08 2.36
N CYS A 134 -2.89 7.77 2.35
CA CYS A 134 -2.63 8.85 3.31
C CYS A 134 -3.60 10.03 3.14
N ARG A 135 -3.93 10.40 1.90
CA ARG A 135 -4.96 11.42 1.62
C ARG A 135 -6.33 10.99 2.14
N PHE A 136 -6.73 9.75 1.80
CA PHE A 136 -7.99 9.18 2.26
C PHE A 136 -8.09 9.16 3.79
N LEU A 137 -7.03 8.73 4.49
CA LEU A 137 -7.00 8.69 5.96
C LEU A 137 -7.18 10.07 6.58
N LYS A 138 -6.53 11.09 6.00
CA LYS A 138 -6.67 12.47 6.46
C LYS A 138 -8.10 12.98 6.28
N GLU A 139 -8.69 12.73 5.12
CA GLU A 139 -10.01 13.27 4.72
C GLU A 139 -11.17 12.54 5.41
N GLU A 140 -11.13 11.21 5.45
CA GLU A 140 -12.27 10.37 5.86
C GLU A 140 -12.17 9.88 7.31
N ALA A 141 -10.97 9.82 7.88
CA ALA A 141 -10.74 9.27 9.22
C ALA A 141 -10.05 10.25 10.19
N GLY A 142 -9.66 11.45 9.73
CA GLY A 142 -8.91 12.41 10.53
C GLY A 142 -7.53 11.91 10.98
N ILE A 143 -7.00 10.85 10.34
CA ILE A 143 -5.71 10.25 10.67
C ILE A 143 -4.64 10.91 9.80
N LEU A 144 -3.70 11.61 10.43
CA LEU A 144 -2.57 12.23 9.74
C LEU A 144 -1.32 11.34 9.84
N LEU A 145 -0.83 10.91 8.67
CA LEU A 145 0.49 10.27 8.53
C LEU A 145 1.44 11.22 7.82
N GLU A 146 2.74 11.04 8.05
CA GLU A 146 3.76 11.78 7.30
C GLU A 146 3.78 11.30 5.84
N VAL A 147 3.97 12.23 4.90
CA VAL A 147 4.04 11.95 3.47
C VAL A 147 5.21 12.71 2.89
N SER A 148 6.08 12.03 2.15
CA SER A 148 7.19 12.68 1.47
C SER A 148 6.69 13.64 0.39
N ASP A 149 7.25 14.86 0.34
CA ASP A 149 6.97 15.81 -0.76
C ASP A 149 7.39 15.27 -2.12
N ARG A 150 8.45 14.45 -2.15
CA ARG A 150 8.98 13.80 -3.34
C ARG A 150 9.29 12.33 -3.07
N ILE A 151 8.84 11.47 -3.98
CA ILE A 151 9.08 10.03 -3.93
C ILE A 151 10.01 9.66 -5.09
N ILE A 152 11.14 9.04 -4.77
CA ILE A 152 12.13 8.59 -5.77
C ILE A 152 12.24 7.07 -5.74
N CYS A 153 12.04 6.44 -6.89
CA CYS A 153 12.17 4.99 -7.06
C CYS A 153 13.60 4.60 -7.40
N SER A 154 14.23 3.79 -6.55
CA SER A 154 15.58 3.23 -6.75
C SER A 154 15.60 1.89 -7.52
N HIS A 155 14.45 1.43 -8.01
CA HIS A 155 14.29 0.12 -8.66
C HIS A 155 14.17 0.20 -10.19
N SER A 156 14.25 1.39 -10.78
CA SER A 156 14.04 1.61 -12.22
C SER A 156 14.96 0.73 -13.09
N SER A 157 16.24 0.62 -12.72
CA SER A 157 17.24 -0.20 -13.44
C SER A 157 17.00 -1.72 -13.35
N LYS A 158 16.19 -2.17 -12.38
CA LYS A 158 15.88 -3.60 -12.15
C LYS A 158 14.59 -4.05 -12.83
N ASN A 159 13.86 -3.14 -13.48
CA ASN A 159 12.58 -3.41 -14.12
C ASN A 159 12.69 -3.22 -15.63
N ARG A 160 12.62 -4.31 -16.40
CA ARG A 160 12.69 -4.25 -17.87
C ARG A 160 11.51 -3.48 -18.46
N GLU A 161 10.36 -3.53 -17.78
CA GLU A 161 9.12 -2.85 -18.15
C GLU A 161 8.99 -1.45 -17.52
N CYS A 162 10.10 -0.85 -17.03
CA CYS A 162 10.05 0.48 -16.43
C CYS A 162 9.64 1.54 -17.47
N LEU A 163 8.69 2.40 -17.12
CA LEU A 163 8.29 3.54 -17.94
C LEU A 163 9.32 4.69 -17.96
N LYS A 164 10.35 4.62 -17.10
CA LYS A 164 11.38 5.67 -16.95
C LYS A 164 10.77 7.07 -16.88
N GLU A 165 11.04 7.94 -17.86
CA GLU A 165 10.56 9.33 -17.93
C GLU A 165 9.02 9.44 -17.89
N GLY A 166 8.31 8.39 -18.29
CA GLY A 166 6.84 8.30 -18.17
C GLY A 166 6.33 7.94 -16.76
N CYS A 167 7.22 7.68 -15.80
CA CYS A 167 6.87 7.36 -14.41
C CYS A 167 7.14 8.57 -13.50
N PRO A 168 6.17 9.03 -12.68
CA PRO A 168 6.36 10.20 -11.81
C PRO A 168 7.40 9.97 -10.69
N TYR A 169 7.77 8.71 -10.46
CA TYR A 169 8.74 8.33 -9.43
C TYR A 169 10.15 8.07 -9.99
N TYR A 170 10.35 8.23 -11.29
CA TYR A 170 11.66 8.03 -11.91
C TYR A 170 12.58 9.21 -11.59
N SER A 171 13.83 8.87 -11.26
CA SER A 171 14.96 9.80 -11.27
C SER A 171 16.02 9.21 -12.19
N PRO A 172 16.56 10.00 -13.13
CA PRO A 172 17.71 9.61 -13.95
C PRO A 172 18.93 9.22 -13.12
#